data_AF-A0AA91GN44-F1
#
_entry.id   AF-A0AA91GN44-F1
#
_cell.length_a   1.000
_cell.length_b   1.000
_cell.length_c   1.000
_cell.angle_alpha   90.00
_cell.angle_beta   90.00
_cell.angle_gamma   90.00
#
_symmetry.space_group_name_H-M   'P 1'
#
loop_
_entity.id
_entity.type
_entity.pdbx_description
1 polymer ?
#
loop_
_entity_poly.entity_id
_entity_poly.type
_entity_poly.pdbx_seq_one_letter_code
_entity_poly.pdbx_strand_id
1 'polypeptide(L)' 'MIEVHPNPAKALSDGPQSLTPGDFIELMQEIAPLAQFFGRGTKSAFTNATAFADKAPLNVGV' A
#
# COMPACT_ATOMS: atom_id res chain seq x y z
N MET A 1 -14.91 2.85 2.12
CA MET A 1 -14.30 3.39 3.36
C MET A 1 -14.73 2.46 4.49
N ILE A 2 -13.87 2.18 5.46
CA ILE A 2 -14.18 1.33 6.63
C ILE A 2 -14.04 2.20 7.87
N GLU A 3 -15.09 2.26 8.69
CA GLU A 3 -15.08 2.97 9.96
C GLU A 3 -14.67 2.02 11.10
N VAL A 4 -13.88 2.52 12.04
CA VAL A 4 -13.36 1.74 13.17
C VAL A 4 -13.62 2.48 14.47
N HIS A 5 -14.26 1.82 15.44
CA HIS A 5 -14.56 2.42 16.73
C HIS A 5 -14.41 1.40 17.88
N PRO A 6 -13.76 1.73 19.02
CA PRO A 6 -13.59 0.80 20.15
C PRO A 6 -14.90 0.34 20.79
N ASN A 7 -15.97 1.12 20.63
CA ASN A 7 -17.32 0.78 21.08
C ASN A 7 -18.35 1.17 20.03
N PRO A 8 -18.61 0.35 19.00
CA PRO A 8 -19.46 0.70 17.87
C PRO A 8 -20.85 1.21 18.26
N ALA A 9 -21.42 0.70 19.37
CA ALA A 9 -22.72 1.13 19.89
C ALA A 9 -22.76 2.60 20.38
N LYS A 10 -21.60 3.21 20.63
CA LYS A 10 -21.48 4.63 21.03
C LYS A 10 -20.97 5.54 19.91
N ALA A 11 -20.76 5.01 18.70
CA ALA A 11 -20.30 5.81 17.60
C ALA A 11 -21.35 6.88 17.26
N LEU A 12 -20.90 8.12 17.07
CA LEU A 12 -21.75 9.25 16.67
C LEU A 12 -22.08 9.23 15.16
N SER A 13 -21.35 8.41 14.40
CA SER A 13 -21.57 8.10 12.98
C SER A 13 -21.92 6.62 12.85
N ASP A 14 -21.72 6.02 11.66
CA ASP A 14 -22.03 4.64 11.20
C ASP A 14 -21.65 3.49 12.17
N GLY A 15 -22.19 3.50 13.38
CA GLY A 15 -21.88 2.57 14.47
C GLY A 15 -22.20 1.12 14.14
N PRO A 16 -23.39 0.81 13.59
CA PRO A 16 -23.72 -0.57 13.22
C PRO A 16 -22.82 -1.19 12.15
N GLN A 17 -22.17 -0.37 11.30
CA GLN A 17 -21.20 -0.85 10.29
C GLN A 17 -19.74 -0.63 10.68
N SER A 18 -19.47 0.02 11.82
CA SER A 18 -18.12 0.21 12.32
C SER A 18 -17.58 -1.08 12.89
N LEU A 19 -16.34 -1.40 12.55
CA LEU A 19 -15.62 -2.52 13.13
C LEU A 19 -15.00 -2.13 14.47
N THR A 20 -14.76 -3.11 15.34
CA THR A 20 -13.82 -2.88 16.43
C THR A 20 -12.38 -2.85 15.87
N PRO A 21 -11.41 -2.28 16.60
CA PRO A 21 -10.01 -2.33 16.16
C PRO A 21 -9.49 -3.76 15.95
N GLY A 22 -9.97 -4.73 16.73
CA GLY A 22 -9.61 -6.15 16.56
C GLY A 22 -10.13 -6.71 15.25
N ASP A 23 -11.44 -6.57 15.00
CA ASP A 23 -12.08 -7.07 13.77
C ASP A 23 -11.47 -6.43 12.52
N PHE A 24 -11.08 -5.15 12.60
CA PHE A 24 -10.38 -4.47 11.51
C PHE A 24 -9.02 -5.12 11.21
N ILE A 25 -8.24 -5.46 12.24
CA ILE A 25 -6.94 -6.12 12.08
C ILE A 25 -7.13 -7.50 11.43
N GLU A 26 -8.10 -8.28 11.92
CA GLU A 26 -8.42 -9.60 11.36
C GLU A 26 -8.82 -9.49 9.89
N LEU A 27 -9.72 -8.56 9.55
CA LEU A 27 -10.12 -8.29 8.17
C LEU A 27 -8.93 -7.90 7.28
N MET A 28 -8.01 -7.05 7.76
CA MET A 28 -6.83 -6.67 6.98
C MET A 28 -5.89 -7.85 6.75
N GLN A 29 -5.76 -8.77 7.71
CA GLN A 29 -4.98 -10.00 7.55
C GLN A 29 -5.61 -10.92 6.50
N GLU A 30 -6.93 -11.04 6.47
CA GLU A 30 -7.66 -11.81 5.47
C GLU A 30 -7.56 -11.21 4.06
N ILE A 31 -7.56 -9.88 3.95
CA ILE A 31 -7.46 -9.17 2.66
C ILE A 31 -6.01 -9.14 2.14
N ALA A 32 -5.00 -9.20 3.00
CA ALA A 32 -3.60 -9.05 2.61
C ALA A 32 -3.14 -10.01 1.48
N PRO A 33 -3.46 -11.32 1.50
CA PRO A 33 -3.13 -12.22 0.39
C PRO A 33 -3.81 -11.82 -0.93
N LEU A 34 -5.06 -11.35 -0.87
CA LEU A 34 -5.79 -10.87 -2.05
C LEU A 34 -5.16 -9.60 -2.61
N ALA A 35 -4.76 -8.67 -1.74
CA ALA A 35 -4.04 -7.47 -2.15
C ALA A 35 -2.73 -7.81 -2.85
N GLN A 36 -1.96 -8.77 -2.30
CA GLN A 36 -0.72 -9.26 -2.91
C GLN A 36 -0.97 -9.92 -4.27
N PHE A 37 -2.01 -10.73 -4.40
CA PHE A 37 -2.40 -11.35 -5.68
C PHE A 37 -2.67 -10.30 -6.76
N PHE A 38 -3.31 -9.18 -6.40
CA PHE A 38 -3.53 -8.05 -7.30
C PHE A 38 -2.33 -7.09 -7.43
N GLY A 39 -1.16 -7.45 -6.90
CA GLY A 39 0.05 -6.63 -6.97
C GLY A 39 0.02 -5.36 -6.12
N ARG A 40 -0.86 -5.28 -5.12
CA ARG A 40 -0.93 -4.18 -4.16
C ARG A 40 -0.14 -4.54 -2.90
N GLY A 41 0.55 -3.55 -2.31
CA GLY A 41 1.29 -3.72 -1.05
C GLY A 41 2.70 -4.31 -1.19
N THR A 42 3.10 -4.78 -2.37
CA THR A 42 4.50 -5.08 -2.69
C THR A 42 5.17 -3.81 -3.19
N LYS A 43 6.28 -3.36 -2.57
CA LYS A 43 7.18 -2.41 -3.25
C LYS A 43 7.62 -3.08 -4.55
N SER A 44 7.27 -2.49 -5.69
CA SER A 44 7.74 -2.97 -6.98
C SER A 44 9.25 -3.10 -6.92
N ALA A 45 9.76 -4.33 -7.11
CA ALA A 45 11.20 -4.57 -7.24
C ALA A 45 11.79 -3.87 -8.48
N PHE A 46 10.95 -3.32 -9.36
CA PHE A 46 11.35 -2.42 -10.44
C PHE A 46 11.49 -0.99 -9.94
N THR A 47 12.50 -0.75 -9.09
CA THR A 47 13.13 0.58 -9.00
C THR A 47 14.40 0.51 -9.82
N ASN A 48 14.29 0.89 -11.10
CA ASN A 48 15.37 1.23 -12.04
C ASN A 48 16.63 0.34 -12.01
N ALA A 49 16.52 -0.89 -12.51
CA ALA A 49 17.67 -1.49 -13.19
C ALA A 49 17.82 -0.83 -14.57
N THR A 50 19.05 -0.39 -14.90
CA THR A 50 19.52 0.11 -16.21
C THR A 50 19.05 1.49 -16.68
N ALA A 51 19.60 2.57 -16.09
CA ALA A 51 19.94 3.76 -16.87
C ALA A 51 21.38 3.62 -17.37
N PHE A 52 21.52 3.13 -18.60
CA PHE A 52 22.65 3.27 -19.52
C PHE A 52 23.95 3.82 -18.94
N ALA A 53 24.84 2.92 -18.54
CA ALA A 53 26.27 3.16 -18.69
C ALA A 53 26.60 3.25 -20.20
N ASP A 54 27.64 4.04 -20.51
CA ASP A 54 28.24 4.32 -21.83
C ASP A 54 27.64 5.46 -22.67
N LYS A 55 28.21 6.67 -22.57
CA LYS A 55 29.41 7.05 -23.36
C LYS A 55 30.02 8.38 -22.87
N ALA A 56 31.35 8.40 -22.88
CA ALA A 56 32.25 9.48 -22.46
C ALA A 56 32.01 10.85 -23.16
N PRO A 57 32.46 11.98 -22.57
CA PRO A 57 32.28 13.30 -23.18
C PRO A 57 33.13 13.44 -24.45
N LEU A 58 32.47 13.78 -25.57
CA LEU A 58 33.13 14.25 -26.79
C LEU A 58 33.75 15.63 -26.51
N ASN A 59 35.07 15.65 -26.33
CA ASN A 59 35.84 16.88 -26.28
C ASN A 59 36.11 17.32 -27.72
N VAL A 60 35.44 18.38 -28.19
CA VAL A 60 35.79 19.05 -29.45
C VAL A 60 36.71 20.21 -29.12
N GLY A 61 38.00 20.01 -29.37
CA GLY A 61 39.00 21.06 -29.41
C GLY A 61 39.98 20.78 -30.54
N VAL A 62 39.85 21.54 -31.63
CA VAL A 62 40.91 22.29 -32.33
C VAL A 62 40.22 23.50 -32.96
#